data_AF-A0A929HX83-F1
#
_entry.id   AF-A0A929HX83-F1
#
_cell.length_a   1.000
_cell.length_b   1.000
_cell.length_c   1.000
_cell.angle_alpha   90.00
_cell.angle_beta   90.00
_cell.angle_gamma   90.00
#
_symmetry.space_group_name_H-M   'P 1'
#
loop_
_entity.id
_entity.type
_entity.pdbx_description
1 polymer ?
#
loop_
_entity_poly.entity_id
_entity_poly.type
_entity_poly.pdbx_seq_one_letter_code
_entity_poly.pdbx_strand_id
1 'polypeptide(L)'
;GEVLFGTVDSWLIWNLTKGKAHVIDYSNASRTMLFNIHNLDWDEEILTELDIPREMLPKVLPSSHIYGNTDKEIFGREIPISGDAGDQQSALFGQACYEPGMAKNTYGTGCFILMNTGEKIVPSKNGLLTTIAWGVNGKVEYALEGSIFIGGAVVQWLRDELGLIKNSKEIEKYALKVKDTHGVYLVPAFVGLGAPYWDMYARGIIVGLTRGAKKEHILRAAEESIAYQSRDVLEVIQKDSGINLKKLKVDGGAVRDNFLMQFQSDI
;
A
#
# COMPACT_ATOMS: atom_id res chain seq x y z
N GLY A 1 9.70 27.68 16.73
CA GLY A 1 10.87 26.88 17.15
C GLY A 1 11.93 26.84 16.05
N GLU A 2 13.00 26.06 16.26
CA GLU A 2 14.11 25.88 15.29
C GLU A 2 13.94 24.66 14.37
N VAL A 3 12.88 23.87 14.55
CA VAL A 3 12.61 22.61 13.83
C VAL A 3 11.18 22.61 13.28
N LEU A 4 11.01 22.05 12.09
CA LEU A 4 9.71 21.79 11.46
C LEU A 4 9.57 20.29 11.19
N PHE A 5 8.36 19.78 11.36
CA PHE A 5 7.97 18.42 10.99
C PHE A 5 7.48 18.37 9.54
N GLY A 6 7.66 17.24 8.87
CA GLY A 6 7.05 16.98 7.58
C GLY A 6 7.33 15.56 7.12
N THR A 7 6.38 14.97 6.40
CA THR A 7 6.61 13.78 5.58
C THR A 7 7.44 14.14 4.35
N VAL A 8 7.78 13.16 3.51
CA VAL A 8 8.68 13.36 2.37
C VAL A 8 8.13 14.41 1.38
N ASP A 9 6.83 14.42 1.15
CA ASP A 9 6.12 15.42 0.35
C ASP A 9 6.31 16.84 0.91
N SER A 10 6.04 17.06 2.20
CA SER A 10 6.25 18.36 2.86
C SER A 10 7.70 18.81 2.73
N TRP A 11 8.66 17.90 2.90
CA TRP A 11 10.09 18.18 2.72
C TRP A 11 10.41 18.61 1.28
N LEU A 12 9.90 17.89 0.28
CA LEU A 12 10.11 18.21 -1.13
C LEU A 12 9.49 19.57 -1.47
N ILE A 13 8.25 19.84 -1.06
CA ILE A 13 7.57 21.11 -1.31
C ILE A 13 8.30 22.27 -0.60
N TRP A 14 8.74 22.08 0.64
CA TRP A 14 9.53 23.07 1.37
C TRP A 14 10.81 23.43 0.61
N ASN A 15 11.57 22.44 0.15
CA ASN A 15 12.81 22.69 -0.61
C ASN A 15 12.55 23.32 -1.98
N LEU A 16 11.55 22.82 -2.71
CA LEU A 16 11.18 23.34 -4.03
C LEU A 16 10.70 24.79 -3.95
N THR A 17 10.10 25.21 -2.84
CA THR A 17 9.65 26.59 -2.62
C THR A 17 10.67 27.45 -1.84
N LYS A 18 11.85 26.91 -1.51
CA LYS A 18 12.86 27.53 -0.64
C LYS A 18 12.29 28.05 0.70
N GLY A 19 11.51 27.21 1.36
CA GLY A 19 10.94 27.49 2.68
C GLY A 19 9.71 28.40 2.68
N LYS A 20 9.14 28.72 1.51
CA LYS A 20 7.93 29.55 1.41
C LYS A 20 6.65 28.78 1.69
N ALA A 21 6.62 27.46 1.47
CA ALA A 21 5.47 26.62 1.71
C ALA A 21 5.80 25.44 2.64
N HIS A 22 5.19 25.43 3.82
CA HIS A 22 5.21 24.31 4.77
C HIS A 22 3.83 23.67 4.81
N VAL A 23 3.65 22.66 3.96
CA VAL A 23 2.34 22.08 3.64
C VAL A 23 2.43 20.56 3.49
N ILE A 24 1.30 19.88 3.67
CA ILE A 24 1.11 18.43 3.52
C ILE A 24 -0.27 18.18 2.93
N ASP A 25 -0.46 17.15 2.12
CA ASP A 25 -1.79 16.77 1.66
C ASP A 25 -2.58 15.91 2.67
N TYR A 26 -3.90 15.78 2.49
CA TYR A 26 -4.75 14.94 3.36
C TYR A 26 -4.32 13.47 3.40
N SER A 27 -3.88 12.90 2.27
CA SER A 27 -3.51 11.49 2.24
C SER A 27 -2.25 11.24 3.07
N ASN A 28 -1.18 12.02 2.91
CA ASN A 28 0.03 11.92 3.74
C ASN A 28 -0.24 12.25 5.20
N ALA A 29 -1.01 13.32 5.49
CA ALA A 29 -1.35 13.69 6.86
C ALA A 29 -2.06 12.54 7.60
N SER A 30 -2.99 11.83 6.92
CA SER A 30 -3.69 10.68 7.49
C SER A 30 -2.79 9.50 7.89
N ARG A 31 -1.52 9.48 7.45
CA ARG A 31 -0.54 8.43 7.76
C ARG A 31 0.39 8.76 8.93
N THR A 32 0.26 9.95 9.50
CA THR A 32 1.13 10.41 10.59
C THR A 32 0.73 9.89 11.97
N MET A 33 -0.50 9.35 12.11
CA MET A 33 -1.15 9.08 13.39
C MET A 33 -1.50 10.34 14.22
N LEU A 34 -1.16 11.54 13.74
CA LEU A 34 -1.43 12.82 14.41
C LEU A 34 -2.64 13.56 13.83
N PHE A 35 -3.17 13.10 12.70
CA PHE A 35 -4.22 13.77 11.94
C PHE A 35 -5.58 13.09 12.13
N ASN A 36 -6.58 13.87 12.52
CA ASN A 36 -7.94 13.41 12.67
C ASN A 36 -8.65 13.40 11.31
N ILE A 37 -8.84 12.21 10.75
CA ILE A 37 -9.44 12.04 9.42
C ILE A 37 -10.93 12.41 9.35
N HIS A 38 -11.62 12.57 10.49
CA HIS A 38 -13.03 12.97 10.52
C HIS A 38 -13.20 14.48 10.40
N ASN A 39 -12.38 15.24 11.14
CA ASN A 39 -12.45 16.70 11.19
C ASN A 39 -11.49 17.39 10.22
N LEU A 40 -10.59 16.61 9.60
CA LEU A 40 -9.56 17.08 8.67
C LEU A 40 -8.61 18.11 9.30
N ASP A 41 -8.22 17.86 10.55
CA ASP A 41 -7.26 18.69 11.28
C ASP A 41 -6.34 17.84 12.16
N TRP A 42 -5.21 18.41 12.58
CA TRP A 42 -4.33 17.79 13.57
C TRP A 42 -5.07 17.61 14.89
N ASP A 43 -4.88 16.44 15.51
CA ASP A 43 -5.61 16.01 16.70
C ASP A 43 -4.93 16.50 17.99
N GLU A 44 -5.52 17.49 18.65
CA GLU A 44 -4.94 18.11 19.85
C GLU A 44 -4.71 17.15 21.02
N GLU A 45 -5.54 16.10 21.16
CA GLU A 45 -5.38 15.13 22.23
C GLU A 45 -4.11 14.30 22.00
N ILE A 46 -3.93 13.80 20.79
CA ILE A 46 -2.73 13.03 20.40
C ILE A 46 -1.48 13.91 20.49
N LEU A 47 -1.55 15.16 20.01
CA LEU A 47 -0.42 16.08 20.08
C LEU A 47 -0.02 16.38 21.53
N THR A 48 -1.00 16.59 22.42
CA THR A 48 -0.75 16.85 23.84
C THR A 48 -0.13 15.63 24.52
N GLU A 49 -0.67 14.43 24.29
CA GLU A 49 -0.18 13.19 24.90
C GLU A 49 1.26 12.87 24.47
N LEU A 50 1.64 13.21 23.23
CA LEU A 50 2.98 13.00 22.70
C LEU A 50 3.94 14.20 22.89
N ASP A 51 3.49 15.27 23.54
CA ASP A 51 4.26 16.52 23.73
C ASP A 51 4.78 17.12 22.41
N ILE A 52 3.91 17.18 21.38
CA ILE A 52 4.23 17.69 20.05
C ILE A 52 3.63 19.10 19.89
N PRO A 53 4.46 20.16 19.75
CA PRO A 53 3.95 21.51 19.49
C PRO A 53 3.28 21.61 18.12
N ARG A 54 1.97 21.95 18.07
CA ARG A 54 1.20 22.10 16.83
C ARG A 54 1.87 23.02 15.81
N GLU A 55 2.56 24.06 16.28
CA GLU A 55 3.28 25.06 15.48
C GLU A 55 4.35 24.46 14.56
N MET A 56 4.87 23.28 14.87
CA MET A 56 5.88 22.61 14.05
C MET A 56 5.28 21.84 12.88
N LEU A 57 3.96 21.65 12.84
CA LEU A 57 3.27 20.81 11.86
C LEU A 57 2.93 21.62 10.59
N PRO A 58 3.03 20.99 9.40
CA PRO A 58 2.67 21.63 8.15
C PRO A 58 1.18 21.94 8.08
N LYS A 59 0.83 22.94 7.28
CA LYS A 59 -0.57 23.23 6.95
C LYS A 59 -1.12 22.11 6.05
N VAL A 60 -2.21 21.48 6.48
CA VAL A 60 -2.86 20.41 5.70
C VAL A 60 -3.75 20.99 4.62
N LEU A 61 -3.64 20.48 3.38
CA LEU A 61 -4.37 20.96 2.21
C LEU A 61 -4.93 19.79 1.37
N PRO A 62 -5.92 20.02 0.48
CA PRO A 62 -6.44 18.99 -0.42
C PRO A 62 -5.41 18.54 -1.44
N SER A 63 -5.40 17.23 -1.77
CA SER A 63 -4.45 16.59 -2.68
C SER A 63 -4.29 17.29 -4.04
N SER A 64 -5.36 17.89 -4.58
CA SER A 64 -5.30 18.78 -5.75
C SER A 64 -5.56 20.23 -5.34
N HIS A 65 -4.48 20.99 -5.17
CA HIS A 65 -4.47 22.38 -4.75
C HIS A 65 -3.20 23.08 -5.25
N ILE A 66 -3.22 24.40 -5.52
CA ILE A 66 -1.99 25.14 -5.79
C ILE A 66 -1.32 25.46 -4.45
N TYR A 67 -0.36 24.61 -4.05
CA TYR A 67 0.38 24.73 -2.79
C TYR A 67 1.35 25.92 -2.77
N GLY A 68 1.80 26.32 -3.95
CA GLY A 68 2.78 27.37 -4.18
C GLY A 68 3.47 27.18 -5.53
N ASN A 69 4.48 27.99 -5.79
CA ASN A 69 5.32 27.84 -6.98
C ASN A 69 6.74 27.45 -6.56
N THR A 70 7.38 26.62 -7.39
CA THR A 70 8.81 26.36 -7.27
C THR A 70 9.59 27.67 -7.34
N ASP A 71 10.66 27.80 -6.56
CA ASP A 71 11.54 28.95 -6.65
C ASP A 71 12.21 29.02 -8.04
N LYS A 72 12.23 30.22 -8.63
CA LYS A 72 12.73 30.44 -10.00
C LYS A 72 14.17 29.95 -10.19
N GLU A 73 15.00 29.97 -9.14
CA GLU A 73 16.40 29.54 -9.24
C GLU A 73 16.56 28.03 -9.49
N ILE A 74 15.54 27.20 -9.20
CA ILE A 74 15.62 25.74 -9.35
C ILE A 74 15.46 25.34 -10.82
N PHE A 75 14.50 25.94 -11.53
CA PHE A 75 14.14 25.56 -12.90
C PHE A 75 14.25 26.70 -13.93
N GLY A 76 14.79 27.86 -13.54
CA GLY A 76 14.84 29.08 -14.35
C GLY A 76 13.49 29.80 -14.52
N ARG A 77 12.41 29.21 -14.02
CA ARG A 77 11.04 29.73 -14.02
C ARG A 77 10.27 29.19 -12.83
N GLU A 78 9.21 29.89 -12.45
CA GLU A 78 8.25 29.41 -11.47
C GLU A 78 7.33 28.36 -12.12
N ILE A 79 7.18 27.21 -11.47
CA ILE A 79 6.28 26.13 -11.87
C ILE A 79 5.30 25.90 -10.72
N PRO A 80 3.98 25.94 -10.94
CA PRO A 80 3.01 25.64 -9.90
C PRO A 80 3.16 24.21 -9.40
N ILE A 81 3.24 24.05 -8.08
CA ILE A 81 3.11 22.75 -7.41
C ILE A 81 1.63 22.59 -7.13
N SER A 82 0.96 21.68 -7.87
CA SER A 82 -0.51 21.59 -7.90
C SER A 82 -1.10 20.22 -7.52
N GLY A 83 -0.24 19.25 -7.18
CA GLY A 83 -0.63 17.90 -6.84
C GLY A 83 0.32 17.31 -5.81
N ASP A 84 -0.25 16.71 -4.78
CA ASP A 84 0.46 15.98 -3.74
C ASP A 84 -0.46 14.88 -3.21
N ALA A 85 0.09 13.69 -3.02
CA ALA A 85 -0.59 12.55 -2.44
C ALA A 85 0.45 11.47 -2.07
N GLY A 86 0.12 10.66 -1.07
CA GLY A 86 0.85 9.43 -0.77
C GLY A 86 0.95 8.55 -2.01
N ASP A 87 2.04 7.78 -2.14
CA ASP A 87 2.32 6.97 -3.34
C ASP A 87 1.21 5.93 -3.61
N GLN A 88 0.70 5.28 -2.56
CA GLN A 88 -0.36 4.28 -2.67
C GLN A 88 -1.70 4.89 -3.09
N GLN A 89 -2.04 6.06 -2.55
CA GLN A 89 -3.22 6.84 -2.92
C GLN A 89 -3.10 7.42 -4.33
N SER A 90 -1.91 7.89 -4.71
CA SER A 90 -1.58 8.30 -6.07
C SER A 90 -1.77 7.15 -7.06
N ALA A 91 -1.35 5.93 -6.70
CA ALA A 91 -1.57 4.74 -7.51
C ALA A 91 -3.07 4.39 -7.63
N LEU A 92 -3.84 4.49 -6.53
CA LEU A 92 -5.29 4.31 -6.55
C LEU A 92 -5.97 5.32 -7.50
N PHE A 93 -5.56 6.58 -7.45
CA PHE A 93 -6.07 7.62 -8.34
C PHE A 93 -5.63 7.40 -9.80
N GLY A 94 -4.35 7.11 -10.04
CA GLY A 94 -3.79 6.86 -11.37
C GLY A 94 -4.35 5.61 -12.05
N GLN A 95 -4.76 4.62 -11.27
CA GLN A 95 -5.51 3.46 -11.75
C GLN A 95 -6.96 3.81 -12.10
N ALA A 96 -7.44 5.04 -11.89
CA ALA A 96 -8.83 5.45 -12.08
C ALA A 96 -9.81 4.62 -11.24
N CYS A 97 -9.54 4.47 -9.95
CA CYS A 97 -10.43 3.86 -8.96
C CYS A 97 -11.34 4.92 -8.31
N TYR A 98 -12.10 5.66 -9.10
CA TYR A 98 -12.90 6.82 -8.64
C TYR A 98 -14.28 6.46 -8.09
N GLU A 99 -14.68 5.20 -8.18
CA GLU A 99 -15.96 4.75 -7.64
C GLU A 99 -15.77 3.90 -6.39
N PRO A 100 -16.69 3.98 -5.42
CA PRO A 100 -16.75 3.04 -4.31
C PRO A 100 -16.75 1.58 -4.81
N GLY A 101 -15.90 0.76 -4.19
CA GLY A 101 -15.72 -0.65 -4.53
C GLY A 101 -14.71 -0.92 -5.65
N MET A 102 -14.12 0.13 -6.24
CA MET A 102 -12.92 -0.03 -7.07
C MET A 102 -11.69 -0.14 -6.17
N ALA A 103 -10.89 -1.17 -6.39
CA ALA A 103 -9.66 -1.39 -5.64
C ALA A 103 -8.46 -1.56 -6.58
N LYS A 104 -7.29 -1.27 -6.04
CA LYS A 104 -6.02 -1.65 -6.65
C LYS A 104 -5.19 -2.48 -5.70
N ASN A 105 -4.33 -3.34 -6.25
CA ASN A 105 -3.27 -4.02 -5.51
C ASN A 105 -1.94 -3.82 -6.22
N THR A 106 -0.97 -3.23 -5.53
CA THR A 106 0.39 -3.05 -6.04
C THR A 106 1.27 -4.22 -5.59
N TYR A 107 1.71 -5.06 -6.53
CA TYR A 107 2.57 -6.21 -6.28
C TYR A 107 4.06 -5.84 -6.43
N GLY A 108 4.65 -5.35 -5.34
CA GLY A 108 6.07 -5.00 -5.22
C GLY A 108 6.82 -5.93 -4.27
N THR A 109 7.76 -5.40 -3.49
CA THR A 109 8.41 -6.12 -2.38
C THR A 109 7.37 -6.66 -1.40
N GLY A 110 6.42 -5.81 -1.00
CA GLY A 110 5.15 -6.15 -0.37
C GLY A 110 3.97 -6.04 -1.36
N CYS A 111 2.76 -6.32 -0.89
CA CYS A 111 1.52 -6.04 -1.60
C CYS A 111 0.70 -5.00 -0.83
N PHE A 112 0.18 -3.99 -1.53
CA PHE A 112 -0.61 -2.92 -0.91
C PHE A 112 -1.94 -2.77 -1.62
N ILE A 113 -3.00 -3.16 -0.91
CA ILE A 113 -4.36 -3.15 -1.40
C ILE A 113 -5.05 -1.91 -0.86
N LEU A 114 -5.60 -1.10 -1.75
CA LEU A 114 -6.43 0.04 -1.41
C LEU A 114 -7.77 -0.08 -2.13
N MET A 115 -8.87 0.08 -1.41
CA MET A 115 -10.22 0.17 -1.98
C MET A 115 -10.82 1.54 -1.68
N ASN A 116 -11.31 2.20 -2.73
CA ASN A 116 -12.08 3.44 -2.58
C ASN A 116 -13.44 3.14 -1.90
N THR A 117 -13.76 3.90 -0.85
CA THR A 117 -15.00 3.79 -0.07
C THR A 117 -15.93 5.01 -0.26
N GLY A 118 -15.54 5.94 -1.12
CA GLY A 118 -16.21 7.20 -1.40
C GLY A 118 -16.05 8.20 -0.27
N GLU A 119 -17.05 9.07 -0.11
CA GLU A 119 -17.05 10.11 0.95
C GLU A 119 -17.39 9.55 2.34
N LYS A 120 -17.65 8.24 2.46
CA LYS A 120 -18.00 7.60 3.73
C LYS A 120 -16.76 7.01 4.39
N ILE A 121 -16.50 7.44 5.63
CA ILE A 121 -15.48 6.84 6.49
C ILE A 121 -15.97 5.46 6.93
N VAL A 122 -15.20 4.42 6.59
CA VAL A 122 -15.46 3.04 6.99
C VAL A 122 -14.44 2.62 8.04
N PRO A 123 -14.79 2.53 9.34
CA PRO A 123 -13.89 2.01 10.35
C PRO A 123 -13.68 0.51 10.16
N SER A 124 -12.42 0.06 10.12
CA SER A 124 -12.14 -1.37 10.13
C SER A 124 -12.38 -1.99 11.50
N LYS A 125 -12.95 -3.19 11.53
CA LYS A 125 -13.07 -4.02 12.73
C LYS A 125 -12.26 -5.31 12.66
N ASN A 126 -11.55 -5.52 11.56
CA ASN A 126 -10.90 -6.78 11.23
C ASN A 126 -9.44 -6.57 10.77
N GLY A 127 -8.77 -5.51 11.25
CA GLY A 127 -7.34 -5.31 11.04
C GLY A 127 -6.97 -4.64 9.70
N LEU A 128 -7.78 -3.73 9.19
CA LEU A 128 -7.43 -2.84 8.09
C LEU A 128 -7.23 -1.41 8.60
N LEU A 129 -6.64 -0.59 7.75
CA LEU A 129 -6.48 0.84 8.01
C LEU A 129 -7.56 1.63 7.28
N THR A 130 -8.23 2.52 7.99
CA THR A 130 -9.10 3.54 7.42
C THR A 130 -8.26 4.78 7.16
N THR A 131 -8.22 5.25 5.92
CA THR A 131 -7.33 6.35 5.51
C THR A 131 -8.03 7.29 4.55
N ILE A 132 -7.48 8.49 4.33
CA ILE A 132 -7.94 9.36 3.26
C ILE A 132 -7.32 8.92 1.94
N ALA A 133 -8.16 8.79 0.90
CA ALA A 133 -7.73 8.52 -0.47
C ALA A 133 -7.21 9.81 -1.12
N TRP A 134 -8.03 10.88 -1.15
CA TRP A 134 -7.64 12.18 -1.69
C TRP A 134 -8.63 13.29 -1.32
N GLY A 135 -8.18 14.53 -1.45
CA GLY A 135 -9.04 15.73 -1.47
C GLY A 135 -9.06 16.39 -2.85
N VAL A 136 -10.20 16.39 -3.54
CA VAL A 136 -10.35 16.98 -4.88
C VAL A 136 -11.69 17.71 -4.99
N ASN A 137 -11.69 18.93 -5.56
CA ASN A 137 -12.90 19.73 -5.80
C ASN A 137 -13.80 19.93 -4.55
N GLY A 138 -13.19 20.13 -3.38
CA GLY A 138 -13.89 20.34 -2.12
C GLY A 138 -14.51 19.08 -1.51
N LYS A 139 -14.23 17.91 -2.08
CA LYS A 139 -14.66 16.60 -1.55
C LYS A 139 -13.46 15.83 -1.03
N VAL A 140 -13.71 15.02 0.00
CA VAL A 140 -12.73 14.09 0.55
C VAL A 140 -13.27 12.68 0.39
N GLU A 141 -12.46 11.84 -0.26
CA GLU A 141 -12.74 10.41 -0.39
C GLU A 141 -11.82 9.61 0.51
N TYR A 142 -12.32 8.48 1.01
CA TYR A 142 -11.63 7.60 1.93
C TYR A 142 -11.32 6.26 1.28
N ALA A 143 -10.36 5.55 1.85
CA ALA A 143 -10.03 4.19 1.47
C ALA A 143 -9.91 3.28 2.68
N LEU A 144 -10.17 1.99 2.44
CA LEU A 144 -9.65 0.91 3.27
C LEU A 144 -8.35 0.41 2.66
N GLU A 145 -7.35 0.22 3.51
CA GLU A 145 -6.04 -0.26 3.14
C GLU A 145 -5.67 -1.53 3.91
N GLY A 146 -5.09 -2.48 3.19
CA GLY A 146 -4.38 -3.62 3.78
C GLY A 146 -2.96 -3.71 3.25
N SER A 147 -2.02 -3.87 4.17
CA SER A 147 -0.59 -3.96 3.89
C SER A 147 -0.10 -5.40 4.09
N ILE A 148 0.46 -5.98 3.04
CA ILE A 148 1.09 -7.29 3.05
C ILE A 148 2.60 -7.07 2.93
N PHE A 149 3.35 -7.42 3.98
CA PHE A 149 4.77 -7.07 4.04
C PHE A 149 5.62 -7.83 3.02
N ILE A 150 5.28 -9.09 2.74
CA ILE A 150 6.05 -9.97 1.84
C ILE A 150 5.16 -10.41 0.67
N GLY A 151 5.30 -9.70 -0.43
CA GLY A 151 4.76 -10.03 -1.75
C GLY A 151 5.86 -10.61 -2.63
N GLY A 152 6.34 -9.85 -3.61
CA GLY A 152 7.43 -10.25 -4.51
C GLY A 152 8.78 -10.53 -3.82
N ALA A 153 8.97 -10.07 -2.57
CA ALA A 153 10.13 -10.43 -1.76
C ALA A 153 10.24 -11.95 -1.52
N VAL A 154 9.14 -12.70 -1.55
CA VAL A 154 9.21 -14.17 -1.48
C VAL A 154 9.97 -14.77 -2.66
N VAL A 155 9.78 -14.22 -3.86
CA VAL A 155 10.47 -14.64 -5.09
C VAL A 155 11.94 -14.25 -5.03
N GLN A 156 12.26 -13.10 -4.43
CA GLN A 156 13.65 -12.67 -4.20
C GLN A 156 14.35 -13.62 -3.22
N TRP A 157 13.69 -13.96 -2.11
CA TRP A 157 14.22 -14.92 -1.13
C TRP A 157 14.50 -16.30 -1.73
N LEU A 158 13.59 -16.81 -2.56
CA LEU A 158 13.78 -18.08 -3.27
C LEU A 158 14.99 -18.05 -4.23
N ARG A 159 15.29 -16.88 -4.80
CA ARG A 159 16.41 -16.66 -5.72
C ARG A 159 17.73 -16.52 -4.97
N ASP A 160 17.79 -15.59 -4.02
CA ASP A 160 19.03 -15.14 -3.40
C ASP A 160 19.46 -16.06 -2.26
N GLU A 161 18.51 -16.50 -1.42
CA GLU A 161 18.82 -17.23 -0.19
C GLU A 161 18.74 -18.75 -0.38
N LEU A 162 17.63 -19.24 -0.95
CA LEU A 162 17.50 -20.69 -1.20
C LEU A 162 18.14 -21.16 -2.51
N GLY A 163 18.51 -20.23 -3.41
CA GLY A 163 19.12 -20.56 -4.69
C GLY A 163 18.26 -21.44 -5.59
N LEU A 164 16.94 -21.47 -5.39
CA LEU A 164 16.05 -22.34 -6.17
C LEU A 164 15.88 -21.83 -7.59
N ILE A 165 16.00 -20.53 -7.84
CA ILE A 165 15.91 -19.96 -9.19
C ILE A 165 17.08 -19.00 -9.42
N LYS A 166 17.52 -18.84 -10.68
CA LYS A 166 18.64 -17.94 -10.99
C LYS A 166 18.19 -16.50 -11.20
N ASN A 167 16.95 -16.32 -11.64
CA ASN A 167 16.33 -15.03 -11.87
C ASN A 167 14.84 -15.12 -11.50
N SER A 168 14.25 -14.00 -11.08
CA SER A 168 12.86 -13.96 -10.63
C SER A 168 11.86 -14.31 -11.74
N LYS A 169 12.22 -14.11 -13.03
CA LYS A 169 11.37 -14.42 -14.18
C LYS A 169 11.23 -15.92 -14.44
N GLU A 170 12.09 -16.74 -13.86
CA GLU A 170 11.99 -18.19 -14.01
C GLU A 170 10.83 -18.79 -13.21
N ILE A 171 10.30 -18.08 -12.20
CA ILE A 171 9.32 -18.64 -11.28
C ILE A 171 8.05 -19.12 -12.00
N GLU A 172 7.45 -18.27 -12.85
CA GLU A 172 6.30 -18.60 -13.72
C GLU A 172 6.52 -19.92 -14.46
N LYS A 173 7.70 -20.07 -15.09
CA LYS A 173 8.05 -21.28 -15.87
C LYS A 173 8.08 -22.54 -14.99
N TYR A 174 8.51 -22.44 -13.73
CA TYR A 174 8.51 -23.58 -12.83
C TYR A 174 7.12 -23.87 -12.26
N ALA A 175 6.34 -22.83 -11.92
CA ALA A 175 4.98 -23.01 -11.44
C ALA A 175 4.09 -23.70 -12.47
N LEU A 176 4.27 -23.38 -13.76
CA LEU A 176 3.53 -24.00 -14.86
C LEU A 176 3.94 -25.45 -15.20
N LYS A 177 5.04 -25.97 -14.62
CA LYS A 177 5.45 -27.39 -14.83
C LYS A 177 4.66 -28.38 -13.98
N VAL A 178 3.92 -27.89 -13.00
CA VAL A 178 3.11 -28.68 -12.08
C VAL A 178 1.66 -28.19 -12.11
N LYS A 179 0.71 -29.09 -11.86
CA LYS A 179 -0.72 -28.77 -11.94
C LYS A 179 -1.27 -28.09 -10.69
N ASP A 180 -0.63 -28.33 -9.55
CA ASP A 180 -0.99 -27.83 -8.22
C ASP A 180 0.29 -27.73 -7.36
N THR A 181 0.16 -27.37 -6.08
CA THR A 181 1.27 -27.32 -5.11
C THR A 181 1.60 -28.67 -4.48
N HIS A 182 0.91 -29.74 -4.85
CA HIS A 182 1.01 -31.06 -4.22
C HIS A 182 0.79 -31.03 -2.69
N GLY A 183 -0.10 -30.15 -2.24
CA GLY A 183 -0.40 -29.93 -0.82
C GLY A 183 0.61 -29.04 -0.10
N VAL A 184 1.63 -28.52 -0.78
CA VAL A 184 2.61 -27.59 -0.20
C VAL A 184 1.97 -26.21 -0.04
N TYR A 185 2.12 -25.63 1.15
CA TYR A 185 1.80 -24.23 1.41
C TYR A 185 3.05 -23.52 1.91
N LEU A 186 3.22 -22.29 1.43
CA LEU A 186 4.20 -21.33 1.96
C LEU A 186 3.43 -20.18 2.60
N VAL A 187 3.77 -19.84 3.84
CA VAL A 187 3.33 -18.61 4.50
C VAL A 187 4.58 -17.73 4.64
N PRO A 188 4.73 -16.67 3.81
CA PRO A 188 5.99 -15.94 3.71
C PRO A 188 6.13 -14.85 4.78
N ALA A 189 5.85 -15.16 6.04
CA ALA A 189 5.89 -14.21 7.17
C ALA A 189 7.30 -13.91 7.69
N PHE A 190 8.27 -13.63 6.81
CA PHE A 190 9.69 -13.47 7.19
C PHE A 190 9.94 -12.36 8.22
N VAL A 191 9.08 -11.34 8.22
CA VAL A 191 9.14 -10.19 9.14
C VAL A 191 7.83 -10.02 9.92
N GLY A 192 7.10 -11.12 10.13
CA GLY A 192 5.73 -11.09 10.65
C GLY A 192 4.68 -11.07 9.55
N LEU A 193 3.41 -11.10 9.95
CA LEU A 193 2.24 -10.96 9.08
C LEU A 193 1.64 -9.56 9.22
N GLY A 194 1.38 -8.93 8.08
CA GLY A 194 0.63 -7.68 8.02
C GLY A 194 -0.88 -7.90 8.12
N ALA A 195 -1.66 -7.07 7.45
CA ALA A 195 -3.11 -7.19 7.41
C ALA A 195 -3.55 -8.53 6.80
N PRO A 196 -4.68 -9.12 7.25
CA PRO A 196 -5.50 -8.69 8.38
C PRO A 196 -5.01 -9.18 9.76
N TYR A 197 -3.88 -9.89 9.81
CA TYR A 197 -3.44 -10.65 10.99
C TYR A 197 -2.72 -9.80 12.05
N TRP A 198 -1.83 -8.91 11.64
CA TRP A 198 -0.97 -8.08 12.52
C TRP A 198 -0.19 -8.88 13.58
N ASP A 199 0.35 -10.03 13.18
CA ASP A 199 1.19 -10.87 14.04
C ASP A 199 2.67 -10.67 13.73
N MET A 200 3.34 -9.85 14.54
CA MET A 200 4.78 -9.59 14.41
C MET A 200 5.67 -10.75 14.88
N TYR A 201 5.11 -11.76 15.55
CA TYR A 201 5.82 -12.97 15.99
C TYR A 201 5.74 -14.11 14.97
N ALA A 202 4.81 -14.04 14.02
CA ALA A 202 4.75 -14.97 12.90
C ALA A 202 6.07 -15.03 12.12
N ARG A 203 6.44 -16.22 11.64
CA ARG A 203 7.65 -16.47 10.86
C ARG A 203 7.33 -17.27 9.60
N GLY A 204 8.24 -17.24 8.63
CA GLY A 204 8.11 -17.98 7.37
C GLY A 204 7.93 -19.48 7.61
N ILE A 205 6.91 -20.08 7.00
CA ILE A 205 6.56 -21.50 7.19
C ILE A 205 6.33 -22.17 5.84
N ILE A 206 6.99 -23.32 5.61
CA ILE A 206 6.64 -24.26 4.52
C ILE A 206 6.06 -25.52 5.16
N VAL A 207 4.85 -25.90 4.77
CA VAL A 207 4.14 -27.10 5.27
C VAL A 207 3.56 -27.92 4.13
N GLY A 208 3.12 -29.14 4.45
CA GLY A 208 2.50 -30.05 3.48
C GLY A 208 3.48 -30.77 2.56
N LEU A 209 4.77 -30.78 2.89
CA LEU A 209 5.79 -31.53 2.15
C LEU A 209 5.53 -33.03 2.23
N THR A 210 5.47 -33.68 1.07
CA THR A 210 5.50 -35.13 0.93
C THR A 210 6.77 -35.55 0.18
N ARG A 211 7.05 -36.86 0.10
CA ARG A 211 8.15 -37.39 -0.73
C ARG A 211 8.01 -37.02 -2.22
N GLY A 212 6.78 -36.75 -2.69
CA GLY A 212 6.48 -36.35 -4.06
C GLY A 212 6.64 -34.85 -4.32
N ALA A 213 6.80 -34.03 -3.28
CA ALA A 213 7.04 -32.61 -3.42
C ALA A 213 8.38 -32.35 -4.14
N LYS A 214 8.38 -31.34 -5.00
CA LYS A 214 9.49 -30.98 -5.89
C LYS A 214 9.75 -29.50 -5.74
N LYS A 215 10.88 -29.05 -6.26
CA LYS A 215 11.20 -27.62 -6.35
C LYS A 215 10.08 -26.82 -7.03
N GLU A 216 9.50 -27.35 -8.11
CA GLU A 216 8.38 -26.71 -8.83
C GLU A 216 7.17 -26.45 -7.91
N HIS A 217 6.85 -27.39 -7.02
CA HIS A 217 5.73 -27.27 -6.09
C HIS A 217 5.97 -26.16 -5.05
N ILE A 218 7.21 -25.99 -4.57
CA ILE A 218 7.57 -24.92 -3.63
C ILE A 218 7.50 -23.56 -4.33
N LEU A 219 8.02 -23.46 -5.55
CA LEU A 219 7.98 -22.23 -6.34
C LEU A 219 6.54 -21.80 -6.64
N ARG A 220 5.68 -22.76 -7.03
CA ARG A 220 4.24 -22.50 -7.20
C ARG A 220 3.58 -22.09 -5.90
N ALA A 221 3.83 -22.79 -4.79
CA ALA A 221 3.27 -22.44 -3.49
C ALA A 221 3.66 -21.03 -3.03
N ALA A 222 4.83 -20.54 -3.43
CA ALA A 222 5.25 -19.18 -3.17
C ALA A 222 4.44 -18.15 -3.96
N GLU A 223 4.17 -18.39 -5.24
CA GLU A 223 3.28 -17.52 -6.02
C GLU A 223 1.84 -17.55 -5.48
N GLU A 224 1.31 -18.74 -5.21
CA GLU A 224 -0.03 -18.88 -4.63
C GLU A 224 -0.12 -18.18 -3.26
N SER A 225 0.96 -18.16 -2.46
CA SER A 225 1.00 -17.45 -1.17
C SER A 225 0.84 -15.93 -1.29
N ILE A 226 1.31 -15.33 -2.38
CA ILE A 226 1.11 -13.90 -2.66
C ILE A 226 -0.39 -13.65 -2.92
N ALA A 227 -1.03 -14.53 -3.68
CA ALA A 227 -2.42 -14.42 -4.03
C ALA A 227 -3.36 -14.68 -2.83
N TYR A 228 -3.06 -15.69 -2.01
CA TYR A 228 -3.84 -15.98 -0.80
C TYR A 228 -3.82 -14.80 0.19
N GLN A 229 -2.65 -14.21 0.46
CA GLN A 229 -2.57 -13.02 1.33
C GLN A 229 -3.39 -11.86 0.76
N SER A 230 -3.39 -11.68 -0.57
CA SER A 230 -4.19 -10.64 -1.22
C SER A 230 -5.69 -10.91 -1.10
N ARG A 231 -6.12 -12.17 -1.25
CA ARG A 231 -7.51 -12.59 -1.06
C ARG A 231 -7.97 -12.34 0.36
N ASP A 232 -7.19 -12.73 1.37
CA ASP A 232 -7.53 -12.54 2.79
C ASP A 232 -7.82 -11.07 3.10
N VAL A 233 -6.98 -10.16 2.59
CA VAL A 233 -7.19 -8.72 2.74
C VAL A 233 -8.46 -8.24 2.00
N LEU A 234 -8.69 -8.70 0.76
CA LEU A 234 -9.86 -8.29 -0.02
C LEU A 234 -11.18 -8.79 0.59
N GLU A 235 -11.20 -10.01 1.12
CA GLU A 235 -12.36 -10.55 1.85
C GLU A 235 -12.68 -9.69 3.07
N VAL A 236 -11.67 -9.29 3.83
CA VAL A 236 -11.85 -8.41 4.99
C VAL A 236 -12.29 -7.01 4.56
N ILE A 237 -11.74 -6.44 3.48
CA ILE A 237 -12.15 -5.13 2.95
C ILE A 237 -13.64 -5.14 2.59
N GLN A 238 -14.10 -6.17 1.88
CA GLN A 238 -15.51 -6.29 1.50
C GLN A 238 -16.41 -6.48 2.73
N LYS A 239 -15.97 -7.28 3.70
CA LYS A 239 -16.69 -7.50 4.97
C LYS A 239 -16.83 -6.22 5.79
N ASP A 240 -15.75 -5.44 5.94
CA ASP A 240 -15.75 -4.20 6.74
C ASP A 240 -16.52 -3.06 6.08
N SER A 241 -16.38 -2.92 4.76
CA SER A 241 -17.07 -1.86 4.01
C SER A 241 -18.54 -2.18 3.70
N GLY A 242 -18.90 -3.46 3.61
CA GLY A 242 -20.17 -3.89 3.03
C GLY A 242 -20.27 -3.57 1.53
N ILE A 243 -19.15 -3.26 0.88
CA ILE A 243 -19.06 -2.95 -0.55
C ILE A 243 -18.43 -4.15 -1.26
N ASN A 244 -19.13 -4.69 -2.26
CA ASN A 244 -18.57 -5.74 -3.10
C ASN A 244 -17.47 -5.18 -4.00
N LEU A 245 -16.37 -5.94 -4.11
CA LEU A 245 -15.28 -5.65 -5.03
C LEU A 245 -15.81 -5.74 -6.47
N LYS A 246 -15.79 -4.61 -7.19
CA LYS A 246 -16.24 -4.58 -8.60
C LYS A 246 -15.15 -5.06 -9.55
N LYS A 247 -13.93 -4.55 -9.34
CA LYS A 247 -12.74 -4.80 -10.15
C LYS A 247 -11.51 -4.62 -9.27
N LEU A 248 -10.56 -5.55 -9.40
CA LEU A 248 -9.22 -5.41 -8.84
C LEU A 248 -8.26 -4.96 -9.95
N LYS A 249 -7.77 -3.73 -9.88
CA LYS A 249 -6.69 -3.26 -10.75
C LYS A 249 -5.36 -3.66 -10.13
N VAL A 250 -4.40 -4.04 -10.95
CA VAL A 250 -3.11 -4.54 -10.47
C VAL A 250 -1.97 -3.80 -11.16
N ASP A 251 -0.92 -3.52 -10.40
CA ASP A 251 0.32 -2.91 -10.88
C ASP A 251 1.52 -3.40 -10.06
N GLY A 252 2.73 -3.00 -10.44
CA GLY A 252 3.96 -3.40 -9.77
C GLY A 252 4.84 -4.34 -10.60
N GLY A 253 5.91 -4.85 -10.00
CA GLY A 253 6.89 -5.68 -10.69
C GLY A 253 6.40 -7.11 -10.95
N ALA A 254 5.67 -7.68 -9.99
CA ALA A 254 5.27 -9.09 -10.04
C ALA A 254 4.06 -9.36 -10.95
N VAL A 255 3.29 -8.33 -11.35
CA VAL A 255 2.12 -8.48 -12.24
C VAL A 255 2.48 -8.92 -13.67
N ARG A 256 3.78 -8.96 -14.00
CA ARG A 256 4.27 -9.51 -15.28
C ARG A 256 4.16 -11.02 -15.35
N ASP A 257 3.97 -11.69 -14.21
CA ASP A 257 3.77 -13.12 -14.10
C ASP A 257 2.30 -13.47 -14.38
N ASN A 258 2.03 -14.12 -15.51
CA ASN A 258 0.65 -14.41 -15.91
C ASN A 258 0.06 -15.55 -15.09
N PHE A 259 0.89 -16.46 -14.59
CA PHE A 259 0.42 -17.50 -13.69
C PHE A 259 -0.11 -16.88 -12.40
N LEU A 260 0.65 -16.00 -11.77
CA LEU A 260 0.21 -15.30 -10.56
C LEU A 260 -1.08 -14.51 -10.78
N MET A 261 -1.15 -13.74 -11.88
CA MET A 261 -2.34 -12.92 -12.18
C MET A 261 -3.58 -13.76 -12.49
N GLN A 262 -3.43 -14.88 -13.21
CA GLN A 262 -4.53 -15.79 -13.46
C GLN A 262 -4.99 -16.47 -12.17
N PHE A 263 -4.06 -17.00 -11.38
CA PHE A 263 -4.38 -17.65 -10.11
C PHE A 263 -5.07 -16.68 -9.13
N GLN A 264 -4.61 -15.43 -9.05
CA GLN A 264 -5.26 -14.39 -8.27
C GLN A 264 -6.70 -14.12 -8.72
N SER A 265 -7.00 -14.23 -10.01
CA SER A 265 -8.34 -14.05 -10.54
C SER A 265 -9.24 -15.28 -10.31
N ASP A 266 -8.64 -16.47 -10.17
CA ASP A 266 -9.37 -17.72 -9.98
C ASP A 266 -9.89 -17.89 -8.53
N ILE A 267 -9.21 -17.27 -7.55
CA ILE A 267 -9.52 -17.35 -6.11
C ILE A 267 -10.24 -16.11 -5.58
#